data_AF-A0A078S543-F1
#
_entry.id   AF-A0A078S543-F1
#
_cell.length_a   1.000
_cell.length_b   1.000
_cell.length_c   1.000
_cell.angle_alpha   90.00
_cell.angle_beta   90.00
_cell.angle_gamma   90.00
#
_symmetry.space_group_name_H-M   'P 1'
#
loop_
_entity.id
_entity.type
_entity.pdbx_description
1 polymer ?
#
loop_
_entity_poly.entity_id
_entity_poly.type
_entity_poly.pdbx_seq_one_letter_code
_entity_poly.pdbx_strand_id
1 'polypeptide(L)'
;MKKIKFLNGINAVFALAVVALATAFTSCEKEEFNVNIEPINAQATISPIVLAVENGVTTDVTSVATVTISPSATFTGNPTLAATTATVTASYNDMSVEVKVAVPALQAGQFASLTPTIILQKETAETKIVVDPQESTNTENKEGFEDNTTDYYYYTTGKYLNKSGNKVLEDTKVINTTDLLEIGAINSFFSTLKDTYKEEEVEIDKEIPVYAHSRTIINVAYTVVTTDYKIVKKADANTKAGEEILASMKVKNFATALGDILVDQQIPGHNHAPAGHGHGHGHGGDNAGGGIVVAD
;
A
#
# COMPACT_ATOMS: atom_id res chain seq x y z
N MET A 1 35.62 -13.49 -34.07
CA MET A 1 34.15 -13.28 -34.05
C MET A 1 33.85 -12.30 -32.91
N LYS A 2 33.52 -11.05 -33.24
CA LYS A 2 33.16 -10.05 -32.24
C LYS A 2 31.81 -10.46 -31.65
N LYS A 3 31.77 -10.71 -30.34
CA LYS A 3 30.51 -10.86 -29.60
C LYS A 3 29.74 -9.56 -29.78
N ILE A 4 28.64 -9.63 -30.52
CA ILE A 4 27.65 -8.53 -30.59
C ILE A 4 27.09 -8.45 -29.17
N LYS A 5 27.56 -7.45 -28.41
CA LYS A 5 26.93 -7.07 -27.16
C LYS A 5 25.54 -6.58 -27.53
N PHE A 6 24.51 -7.29 -27.10
CA PHE A 6 23.15 -6.76 -27.04
C PHE A 6 23.14 -5.64 -25.99
N LEU A 7 23.50 -4.43 -26.44
CA LEU A 7 23.18 -3.17 -25.77
C LEU A 7 22.57 -2.26 -26.84
N ASN A 8 21.30 -2.54 -27.17
CA ASN A 8 20.34 -1.61 -27.73
C ASN A 8 19.09 -1.87 -26.87
N GLY A 9 18.61 -1.00 -26.00
CA GLY A 9 18.47 0.44 -26.13
C GLY A 9 16.98 0.72 -26.26
N ILE A 10 16.32 0.97 -25.14
CA ILE A 10 15.08 1.75 -24.92
C ILE A 10 15.01 1.91 -23.39
N ASN A 11 15.45 3.06 -22.88
CA ASN A 11 15.32 3.37 -21.46
C ASN A 11 13.88 3.82 -21.21
N ALA A 12 13.20 3.22 -20.24
CA ALA A 12 11.93 3.74 -19.76
C ALA A 12 12.11 4.57 -18.49
N VAL A 13 11.09 5.37 -18.17
CA VAL A 13 11.20 6.55 -17.31
C VAL A 13 10.41 6.34 -16.02
N PHE A 14 11.16 6.20 -14.92
CA PHE A 14 10.73 6.35 -13.52
C PHE A 14 9.66 5.39 -12.97
N ALA A 15 9.74 5.16 -11.66
CA ALA A 15 8.73 4.47 -10.88
C ALA A 15 8.79 4.92 -9.42
N LEU A 16 7.67 4.73 -8.72
CA LEU A 16 7.46 5.17 -7.36
C LEU A 16 7.65 4.02 -6.37
N ALA A 17 8.48 4.22 -5.35
CA ALA A 17 8.77 3.24 -4.32
C ALA A 17 8.15 3.66 -2.99
N VAL A 18 7.39 2.77 -2.35
CA VAL A 18 6.87 3.01 -0.99
C VAL A 18 8.05 3.12 -0.02
N VAL A 19 8.19 4.26 0.67
CA VAL A 19 9.23 4.52 1.68
C VAL A 19 8.78 3.98 3.05
N ALA A 20 9.76 3.49 3.82
CA ALA A 20 9.61 2.71 5.03
C ALA A 20 8.56 3.23 6.04
N LEU A 21 7.75 2.31 6.54
CA LEU A 21 6.82 2.51 7.64
C LEU A 21 7.60 2.68 8.96
N ALA A 22 7.52 3.87 9.55
CA ALA A 22 7.87 4.07 10.95
C ALA A 22 6.66 3.68 11.81
N THR A 23 6.48 2.40 12.11
CA THR A 23 5.49 1.97 13.09
C THR A 23 5.96 2.37 14.49
N ALA A 24 5.42 3.47 15.01
CA ALA A 24 5.40 3.72 16.45
C ALA A 24 4.05 3.25 17.00
N PHE A 25 3.83 1.93 17.02
CA PHE A 25 2.81 1.37 17.92
C PHE A 25 3.43 1.38 19.32
N THR A 26 3.13 2.41 20.10
CA THR A 26 3.53 2.44 21.51
C THR A 26 2.68 1.40 22.24
N SER A 27 3.19 0.18 22.37
CA SER A 27 2.72 -0.78 23.36
C SER A 27 2.75 -0.09 24.73
N CYS A 28 1.57 0.11 25.34
CA CYS A 28 1.52 0.32 26.78
C CYS A 28 1.93 -1.01 27.42
N GLU A 29 3.09 -1.04 28.06
CA GLU A 29 3.50 -2.18 28.87
C GLU A 29 2.46 -2.44 29.97
N LYS A 30 1.87 -3.65 30.03
CA LYS A 30 2.00 -4.52 31.20
C LYS A 30 1.39 -5.92 31.10
N GLU A 31 2.12 -6.80 31.82
CA GLU A 31 1.81 -8.12 32.41
C GLU A 31 1.63 -9.33 31.47
N GLU A 32 2.70 -10.15 31.44
CA GLU A 32 2.76 -11.49 30.85
C GLU A 32 1.73 -12.41 31.51
N PHE A 33 0.68 -12.76 30.77
CA PHE A 33 0.05 -14.07 30.93
C PHE A 33 0.74 -15.05 29.98
N ASN A 34 1.42 -16.04 30.57
CA ASN A 34 2.22 -17.04 29.86
C ASN A 34 1.30 -18.07 29.15
N VAL A 35 0.61 -17.64 28.10
CA VAL A 35 0.03 -18.53 27.09
C VAL A 35 1.00 -18.57 25.91
N ASN A 36 1.65 -19.72 25.72
CA ASN A 36 2.59 -19.96 24.63
C ASN A 36 1.83 -20.09 23.30
N ILE A 37 1.40 -18.96 22.74
CA ILE A 37 0.85 -18.86 21.40
C ILE A 37 2.05 -18.81 20.44
N GLU A 38 2.14 -19.74 19.49
CA GLU A 38 3.12 -19.61 18.41
C GLU A 38 2.89 -18.27 17.70
N PRO A 39 3.89 -17.37 17.68
CA PRO A 39 3.72 -16.06 17.09
C PRO A 39 3.50 -16.20 15.59
N ILE A 40 2.48 -15.50 15.09
CA ILE A 40 2.18 -15.47 13.66
C ILE A 40 3.35 -14.77 12.95
N ASN A 41 3.81 -15.33 11.83
CA ASN A 41 4.86 -14.71 11.05
C ASN A 41 4.33 -13.43 10.37
N ALA A 42 5.12 -12.37 10.44
CA ALA A 42 4.87 -11.16 9.70
C ALA A 42 4.96 -11.42 8.18
N GLN A 43 4.21 -10.69 7.37
CA GLN A 43 4.25 -10.84 5.92
C GLN A 43 4.15 -9.50 5.18
N ALA A 44 4.92 -9.34 4.10
CA ALA A 44 4.76 -8.25 3.16
C ALA A 44 4.61 -8.78 1.73
N THR A 45 3.65 -8.25 0.97
CA THR A 45 3.41 -8.63 -0.43
C THR A 45 3.52 -7.40 -1.33
N ILE A 46 4.22 -7.56 -2.46
CA ILE A 46 4.40 -6.53 -3.48
C ILE A 46 3.54 -6.87 -4.70
N SER A 47 2.62 -5.96 -5.04
CA SER A 47 1.70 -6.08 -6.18
C SER A 47 1.79 -4.81 -7.03
N PRO A 48 2.72 -4.74 -7.99
CA PRO A 48 2.94 -3.53 -8.81
C PRO A 48 1.76 -3.23 -9.75
N ILE A 49 1.57 -1.94 -10.02
CA ILE A 49 0.72 -1.46 -11.11
C ILE A 49 1.63 -0.99 -12.24
N VAL A 50 1.36 -1.43 -13.48
CA VAL A 50 2.17 -1.10 -14.65
C VAL A 50 1.35 -0.31 -15.64
N LEU A 51 1.76 0.93 -15.88
CA LEU A 51 1.13 1.84 -16.85
C LEU A 51 2.04 2.01 -18.06
N ALA A 52 1.52 1.80 -19.26
CA ALA A 52 2.22 2.07 -20.51
C ALA A 52 1.75 3.41 -21.09
N VAL A 53 2.70 4.26 -21.51
CA VAL A 53 2.42 5.53 -22.18
C VAL A 53 2.91 5.46 -23.62
N GLU A 54 1.97 5.39 -24.56
CA GLU A 54 2.23 5.27 -25.99
C GLU A 54 1.45 6.33 -26.76
N ASN A 55 2.15 7.18 -27.51
CA ASN A 55 1.54 8.23 -28.36
C ASN A 55 0.53 9.13 -27.63
N GLY A 56 0.83 9.49 -26.37
CA GLY A 56 -0.06 10.30 -25.55
C GLY A 56 -1.24 9.54 -24.94
N VAL A 57 -1.34 8.22 -25.13
CA VAL A 57 -2.34 7.39 -24.46
C VAL A 57 -1.67 6.62 -23.34
N THR A 58 -2.23 6.71 -22.14
CA THR A 58 -1.85 5.89 -21.00
C THR A 58 -2.80 4.71 -20.89
N THR A 59 -2.27 3.51 -20.67
CA THR A 59 -3.06 2.28 -20.51
C THR A 59 -2.53 1.50 -19.31
N ASP A 60 -3.44 0.99 -18.48
CA ASP A 60 -3.09 0.00 -17.46
C ASP A 60 -2.82 -1.34 -18.15
N VAL A 61 -1.56 -1.76 -18.11
CA VAL A 61 -1.07 -3.00 -18.71
C VAL A 61 -0.65 -4.00 -17.65
N THR A 62 -1.05 -3.81 -16.39
CA THR A 62 -0.65 -4.65 -15.25
C THR A 62 -0.90 -6.14 -15.51
N SER A 63 -2.00 -6.49 -16.17
CA SER A 63 -2.37 -7.88 -16.46
C SER A 63 -1.62 -8.53 -17.62
N VAL A 64 -0.94 -7.74 -18.47
CA VAL A 64 -0.29 -8.21 -19.70
C VAL A 64 1.21 -7.89 -19.75
N ALA A 65 1.69 -6.99 -18.89
CA ALA A 65 3.11 -6.70 -18.74
C ALA A 65 3.85 -7.87 -18.09
N THR A 66 5.10 -8.07 -18.49
CA THR A 66 5.98 -9.03 -17.81
C THR A 66 6.58 -8.36 -16.58
N VAL A 67 6.25 -8.86 -15.39
CA VAL A 67 6.74 -8.36 -14.10
C VAL A 67 7.59 -9.43 -13.43
N THR A 68 8.81 -9.06 -13.04
CA THR A 68 9.72 -9.90 -12.25
C THR A 68 10.06 -9.18 -10.94
N ILE A 69 9.93 -9.88 -9.81
CA ILE A 69 10.22 -9.34 -8.49
C ILE A 69 11.29 -10.21 -7.83
N SER A 70 12.40 -9.59 -7.43
CA SER A 70 13.54 -10.26 -6.80
C SER A 70 13.83 -9.62 -5.43
N PRO A 71 14.11 -10.40 -4.37
CA PRO A 71 14.21 -11.85 -4.35
C PRO A 71 12.87 -12.59 -4.37
N SER A 72 11.78 -11.92 -4.00
CA SER A 72 10.44 -12.50 -3.93
C SER A 72 9.37 -11.41 -4.01
N ALA A 73 8.16 -11.76 -4.48
CA ALA A 73 6.98 -10.92 -4.37
C ALA A 73 6.40 -10.90 -2.95
N THR A 74 6.63 -11.97 -2.18
CA THR A 74 6.15 -12.13 -0.80
C THR A 74 7.33 -12.38 0.14
N PHE A 75 7.38 -11.61 1.23
CA PHE A 75 8.39 -11.70 2.28
C PHE A 75 7.70 -12.19 3.55
N THR A 76 8.22 -13.27 4.14
CA THR A 76 7.68 -13.84 5.38
C THR A 76 8.75 -13.78 6.46
N GLY A 77 8.40 -13.18 7.60
CA GLY A 77 9.23 -13.09 8.79
C GLY A 77 9.28 -14.38 9.59
N ASN A 78 10.12 -14.40 10.65
CA ASN A 78 10.14 -15.49 11.63
C ASN A 78 10.55 -14.97 13.03
N PRO A 79 9.59 -14.56 13.88
CA PRO A 79 8.23 -14.18 13.51
C PRO A 79 8.16 -12.74 12.99
N THR A 80 9.20 -11.94 13.22
CA THR A 80 9.31 -10.57 12.71
C THR A 80 9.95 -10.55 11.32
N LEU A 81 9.68 -9.50 10.55
CA LEU A 81 10.32 -9.21 9.27
C LEU A 81 11.22 -7.98 9.43
N ALA A 82 12.50 -8.11 9.08
CA ALA A 82 13.40 -6.95 9.04
C ALA A 82 13.15 -6.13 7.76
N ALA A 83 13.36 -4.82 7.85
CA ALA A 83 13.28 -3.95 6.68
C ALA A 83 14.28 -4.43 5.62
N THR A 84 13.83 -4.49 4.37
CA THR A 84 14.61 -4.97 3.23
C THR A 84 14.19 -4.25 1.95
N THR A 85 14.72 -4.66 0.80
CA THR A 85 14.36 -4.09 -0.50
C THR A 85 14.12 -5.19 -1.51
N ALA A 86 13.11 -5.02 -2.36
CA ALA A 86 12.88 -5.83 -3.54
C ALA A 86 13.19 -5.02 -4.79
N THR A 87 13.75 -5.67 -5.81
CA THR A 87 13.84 -5.12 -7.17
C THR A 87 12.64 -5.60 -7.96
N VAL A 88 11.86 -4.67 -8.50
CA VAL A 88 10.76 -4.92 -9.42
C VAL A 88 11.19 -4.49 -10.82
N THR A 89 11.18 -5.42 -11.77
CA THR A 89 11.39 -5.16 -13.19
C THR A 89 10.08 -5.38 -13.93
N ALA A 90 9.58 -4.34 -14.60
CA ALA A 90 8.42 -4.46 -15.49
C ALA A 90 8.86 -4.24 -16.95
N SER A 91 8.21 -4.94 -17.87
CA SER A 91 8.42 -4.76 -19.31
C SER A 91 7.15 -4.98 -20.14
N TYR A 92 7.01 -4.18 -21.19
CA TYR A 92 5.89 -4.18 -22.12
C TYR A 92 6.28 -3.43 -23.41
N ASN A 93 5.94 -3.96 -24.59
CA ASN A 93 6.20 -3.33 -25.91
C ASN A 93 7.61 -2.69 -26.03
N ASP A 94 8.66 -3.49 -25.84
CA ASP A 94 10.09 -3.11 -25.87
C ASP A 94 10.54 -2.07 -24.81
N MET A 95 9.64 -1.64 -23.91
CA MET A 95 9.97 -0.78 -22.77
C MET A 95 10.27 -1.64 -21.55
N SER A 96 11.23 -1.23 -20.73
CA SER A 96 11.50 -1.86 -19.44
C SER A 96 12.04 -0.88 -18.41
N VAL A 97 11.53 -0.98 -17.18
CA VAL A 97 11.98 -0.20 -16.01
C VAL A 97 12.29 -1.15 -14.87
N GLU A 98 13.38 -0.85 -14.16
CA GLU A 98 13.73 -1.47 -12.89
C GLU A 98 13.52 -0.46 -11.75
N VAL A 99 12.95 -0.93 -10.64
CA VAL A 99 12.55 -0.13 -9.48
C VAL A 99 12.97 -0.86 -8.22
N LYS A 100 13.46 -0.12 -7.22
CA LYS A 100 13.67 -0.67 -5.88
C LYS A 100 12.51 -0.30 -4.98
N VAL A 101 11.85 -1.29 -4.41
CA VAL A 101 10.73 -1.12 -3.47
C VAL A 101 11.25 -1.42 -2.07
N ALA A 102 11.09 -0.48 -1.14
CA ALA A 102 11.42 -0.74 0.25
C ALA A 102 10.30 -1.59 0.88
N VAL A 103 10.71 -2.66 1.55
CA VAL A 103 9.84 -3.50 2.36
C VAL A 103 10.07 -3.10 3.82
N PRO A 104 9.04 -2.66 4.55
CA PRO A 104 9.21 -2.18 5.92
C PRO A 104 9.55 -3.31 6.88
N ALA A 105 10.08 -2.94 8.05
CA ALA A 105 10.14 -3.87 9.17
C ALA A 105 8.73 -4.11 9.73
N LEU A 106 8.41 -5.35 10.08
CA LEU A 106 7.10 -5.75 10.61
C LEU A 106 7.29 -6.61 11.86
N GLN A 107 6.47 -6.37 12.88
CA GLN A 107 6.39 -7.22 14.07
C GLN A 107 5.61 -8.50 13.78
N ALA A 108 5.68 -9.47 14.68
CA ALA A 108 4.93 -10.71 14.57
C ALA A 108 3.43 -10.44 14.35
N GLY A 109 2.81 -11.17 13.42
CA GLY A 109 1.40 -11.04 13.07
C GLY A 109 1.04 -9.79 12.26
N GLN A 110 2.01 -8.93 11.90
CA GLN A 110 1.76 -7.79 11.04
C GLN A 110 1.84 -8.16 9.56
N PHE A 111 0.95 -7.59 8.78
CA PHE A 111 0.87 -7.80 7.33
C PHE A 111 1.05 -6.47 6.62
N ALA A 112 1.66 -6.43 5.43
CA ALA A 112 1.76 -5.24 4.60
C ALA A 112 1.47 -5.55 3.13
N SER A 113 0.67 -4.71 2.48
CA SER A 113 0.44 -4.73 1.03
C SER A 113 1.07 -3.51 0.38
N LEU A 114 2.00 -3.72 -0.56
CA LEU A 114 2.76 -2.68 -1.24
C LEU A 114 2.37 -2.63 -2.72
N THR A 115 1.91 -1.48 -3.20
CA THR A 115 1.42 -1.32 -4.59
C THR A 115 2.18 -0.26 -5.38
N PRO A 116 3.46 -0.49 -5.71
CA PRO A 116 4.27 0.48 -6.44
C PRO A 116 3.72 0.71 -7.85
N THR A 117 3.71 1.97 -8.30
CA THR A 117 3.30 2.34 -9.66
C THR A 117 4.54 2.46 -10.56
N ILE A 118 4.53 1.72 -11.67
CA ILE A 118 5.60 1.66 -12.66
C ILE A 118 5.11 2.26 -13.97
N ILE A 119 5.85 3.23 -14.50
CA ILE A 119 5.51 3.90 -15.74
C ILE A 119 6.47 3.45 -16.83
N LEU A 120 5.94 2.73 -17.81
CA LEU A 120 6.64 2.32 -19.02
C LEU A 120 6.38 3.37 -20.10
N GLN A 121 7.40 4.19 -20.37
CA GLN A 121 7.35 5.22 -21.38
C GLN A 121 8.66 5.23 -22.16
N LYS A 122 8.62 5.42 -23.48
CA LYS A 122 9.84 5.57 -24.29
C LYS A 122 10.60 6.84 -23.92
N GLU A 123 11.92 6.74 -23.78
CA GLU A 123 12.78 7.88 -23.43
C GLU A 123 12.56 9.09 -24.36
N THR A 124 12.30 8.88 -25.65
CA THR A 124 12.21 9.92 -26.68
C THR A 124 10.78 10.41 -26.97
N ALA A 125 9.81 10.14 -26.08
CA ALA A 125 8.45 10.65 -26.27
C ALA A 125 8.41 12.20 -26.30
N GLU A 126 7.58 12.77 -27.18
CA GLU A 126 7.37 14.22 -27.30
C GLU A 126 6.80 14.81 -26.00
N THR A 127 5.83 14.11 -25.42
CA THR A 127 5.28 14.39 -24.09
C THR A 127 5.78 13.30 -23.14
N LYS A 128 6.50 13.71 -22.10
CA LYS A 128 7.11 12.83 -21.09
C LYS A 128 6.38 13.01 -19.76
N ILE A 129 6.15 11.90 -19.05
CA ILE A 129 5.72 11.93 -17.66
C ILE A 129 6.97 11.98 -16.80
N VAL A 130 7.05 12.96 -15.91
CA VAL A 130 8.11 13.12 -14.94
C VAL A 130 7.49 13.08 -13.55
N VAL A 131 8.10 12.33 -12.66
CA VAL A 131 7.73 12.29 -11.26
C VAL A 131 8.65 13.24 -10.53
N ASP A 132 8.09 14.19 -9.76
CA ASP A 132 8.91 15.00 -8.85
C ASP A 132 9.20 14.17 -7.58
N PRO A 133 10.47 14.02 -7.19
CA PRO A 133 10.85 13.26 -5.99
C PRO A 133 10.45 13.93 -4.67
N GLN A 134 9.69 15.03 -4.67
CA GLN A 134 9.12 15.60 -3.46
C GLN A 134 7.95 14.76 -2.93
N GLU A 135 8.26 13.52 -2.57
CA GLU A 135 7.37 12.59 -1.90
C GLU A 135 7.25 12.97 -0.43
N SER A 136 6.02 13.12 0.04
CA SER A 136 5.75 13.16 1.48
C SER A 136 5.11 11.84 1.89
N THR A 137 5.73 11.16 2.84
CA THR A 137 5.18 9.96 3.46
C THR A 137 4.52 10.34 4.78
N ASN A 138 3.29 9.88 4.99
CA ASN A 138 2.61 9.96 6.29
C ASN A 138 2.05 8.59 6.66
N THR A 139 1.91 8.33 7.95
CA THR A 139 1.22 7.14 8.46
C THR A 139 -0.06 7.56 9.16
N GLU A 140 -1.18 7.02 8.72
CA GLU A 140 -2.49 7.21 9.34
C GLU A 140 -2.86 5.91 10.06
N ASN A 141 -3.11 5.97 11.38
CA ASN A 141 -3.55 4.82 12.16
C ASN A 141 -5.06 4.87 12.38
N LYS A 142 -5.71 3.72 12.19
CA LYS A 142 -7.14 3.51 12.46
C LYS A 142 -7.30 2.34 13.40
N GLU A 143 -8.32 2.41 14.25
CA GLU A 143 -8.66 1.36 15.19
C GLU A 143 -10.13 0.97 15.04
N GLY A 144 -10.40 -0.33 15.18
CA GLY A 144 -11.72 -0.87 15.44
C GLY A 144 -11.67 -1.61 16.77
N PHE A 145 -12.77 -1.59 17.53
CA PHE A 145 -12.80 -2.28 18.82
C PHE A 145 -14.15 -2.93 19.10
N GLU A 146 -14.12 -3.91 19.99
CA GLU A 146 -15.30 -4.56 20.55
C GLU A 146 -15.16 -4.65 22.08
N ASP A 147 -16.18 -4.19 22.80
CA ASP A 147 -16.27 -4.24 24.25
C ASP A 147 -17.11 -5.44 24.68
N ASN A 148 -16.50 -6.38 25.40
CA ASN A 148 -17.22 -7.45 26.06
C ASN A 148 -17.40 -7.12 27.54
N THR A 149 -18.57 -6.61 27.88
CA THR A 149 -18.90 -6.26 29.28
C THR A 149 -19.37 -7.46 30.11
N THR A 150 -19.47 -8.66 29.52
CA THR A 150 -20.01 -9.87 30.16
C THR A 150 -18.95 -10.69 30.91
N ASP A 151 -19.41 -11.63 31.73
CA ASP A 151 -18.60 -12.61 32.47
C ASP A 151 -18.05 -13.77 31.61
N TYR A 152 -18.32 -13.80 30.30
CA TYR A 152 -18.00 -14.92 29.41
C TYR A 152 -17.11 -14.47 28.26
N TYR A 153 -16.10 -15.27 27.91
CA TYR A 153 -15.29 -15.03 26.71
C TYR A 153 -15.92 -15.71 25.48
N TYR A 154 -15.61 -15.19 24.30
CA TYR A 154 -16.00 -15.78 23.01
C TYR A 154 -14.94 -15.50 21.93
N TYR A 155 -15.13 -16.07 20.75
CA TYR A 155 -14.33 -15.77 19.57
C TYR A 155 -15.14 -14.93 18.58
N THR A 156 -14.48 -13.96 17.96
CA THR A 156 -15.03 -13.11 16.90
C THR A 156 -14.11 -13.12 15.68
N THR A 157 -14.57 -12.53 14.58
CA THR A 157 -13.73 -12.25 13.41
C THR A 157 -13.47 -10.76 13.30
N GLY A 158 -12.43 -10.39 12.57
CA GLY A 158 -12.09 -8.99 12.29
C GLY A 158 -12.04 -8.74 10.79
N LYS A 159 -12.34 -7.50 10.39
CA LYS A 159 -12.19 -7.01 9.02
C LYS A 159 -11.54 -5.64 9.02
N TYR A 160 -10.76 -5.36 7.98
CA TYR A 160 -10.19 -4.03 7.74
C TYR A 160 -10.32 -3.63 6.28
N LEU A 161 -10.33 -2.33 6.03
CA LEU A 161 -10.32 -1.80 4.67
C LEU A 161 -8.90 -1.81 4.10
N ASN A 162 -8.61 -2.62 3.09
CA ASN A 162 -7.36 -2.58 2.36
C ASN A 162 -7.43 -1.53 1.24
N LYS A 163 -6.52 -0.55 1.28
CA LYS A 163 -6.37 0.48 0.24
C LYS A 163 -5.19 0.17 -0.66
N SER A 164 -5.41 0.25 -1.98
CA SER A 164 -4.39 0.00 -3.00
C SER A 164 -4.52 0.93 -4.20
N GLY A 165 -3.44 1.08 -4.96
CA GLY A 165 -3.42 1.90 -6.17
C GLY A 165 -3.27 3.40 -5.91
N ASN A 166 -3.79 4.22 -6.83
CA ASN A 166 -3.48 5.65 -6.89
C ASN A 166 -4.72 6.53 -6.73
N LYS A 167 -4.86 7.19 -5.58
CA LYS A 167 -5.92 8.19 -5.34
C LYS A 167 -5.45 9.56 -5.80
N VAL A 168 -5.99 10.02 -6.92
CA VAL A 168 -5.72 11.35 -7.47
C VAL A 168 -6.35 12.45 -6.59
N LEU A 169 -5.62 13.56 -6.39
CA LEU A 169 -6.14 14.75 -5.70
C LEU A 169 -6.55 15.79 -6.74
N GLU A 170 -7.77 15.65 -7.27
CA GLU A 170 -8.30 16.45 -8.39
C GLU A 170 -8.26 17.96 -8.12
N ASP A 171 -8.39 18.38 -6.87
CA ASP A 171 -8.30 19.77 -6.42
C ASP A 171 -6.90 20.37 -6.59
N THR A 172 -5.88 19.53 -6.74
CA THR A 172 -4.48 19.93 -6.98
C THR A 172 -4.09 19.94 -8.45
N LYS A 173 -5.00 19.56 -9.35
CA LYS A 173 -4.74 19.45 -10.79
C LYS A 173 -4.54 20.84 -11.41
N VAL A 174 -3.40 21.01 -12.08
CA VAL A 174 -3.06 22.21 -12.85
C VAL A 174 -2.79 21.80 -14.29
N ILE A 175 -3.38 22.51 -15.25
CA ILE A 175 -3.13 22.33 -16.69
C ILE A 175 -2.71 23.69 -17.26
N ASN A 176 -1.52 23.75 -17.86
CA ASN A 176 -0.88 24.96 -18.37
C ASN A 176 -0.90 25.08 -19.90
N THR A 177 -1.51 24.11 -20.60
CA THR A 177 -1.60 24.08 -22.06
C THR A 177 -3.04 24.22 -22.54
N THR A 178 -3.19 24.75 -23.76
CA THR A 178 -4.47 24.80 -24.50
C THR A 178 -4.50 23.84 -25.68
N ASP A 179 -3.42 23.12 -25.97
CA ASP A 179 -3.37 22.14 -27.05
C ASP A 179 -4.23 20.91 -26.72
N LEU A 180 -5.15 20.56 -27.62
CA LEU A 180 -6.13 19.50 -27.37
C LEU A 180 -5.50 18.10 -27.31
N LEU A 181 -4.41 17.85 -28.03
CA LEU A 181 -3.70 16.57 -27.99
C LEU A 181 -2.95 16.42 -26.68
N GLU A 182 -2.31 17.50 -26.21
CA GLU A 182 -1.64 17.52 -24.91
C GLU A 182 -2.64 17.36 -23.75
N ILE A 183 -3.78 18.07 -23.80
CA ILE A 183 -4.87 17.90 -22.83
C ILE A 183 -5.40 16.46 -22.86
N GLY A 184 -5.53 15.87 -24.04
CA GLY A 184 -5.89 14.47 -24.22
C GLY A 184 -4.93 13.53 -23.49
N ALA A 185 -3.62 13.74 -23.67
CA ALA A 185 -2.60 12.93 -23.01
C ALA A 185 -2.56 13.12 -21.49
N ILE A 186 -2.72 14.35 -21.03
CA ILE A 186 -2.80 14.68 -19.60
C ILE A 186 -3.98 13.97 -18.94
N ASN A 187 -5.17 14.06 -19.56
CA ASN A 187 -6.37 13.43 -19.04
C ASN A 187 -6.28 11.92 -19.12
N SER A 188 -5.67 11.36 -20.18
CA SER A 188 -5.45 9.92 -20.28
C SER A 188 -4.60 9.42 -19.11
N PHE A 189 -3.47 10.07 -18.82
CA PHE A 189 -2.59 9.65 -17.72
C PHE A 189 -3.28 9.70 -16.36
N PHE A 190 -3.92 10.82 -16.02
CA PHE A 190 -4.52 11.01 -14.71
C PHE A 190 -5.81 10.21 -14.50
N SER A 191 -6.61 10.00 -15.55
CA SER A 191 -7.77 9.10 -15.46
C SER A 191 -7.32 7.65 -15.28
N THR A 192 -6.29 7.19 -16.01
CA THR A 192 -5.76 5.83 -15.80
C THR A 192 -5.22 5.65 -14.38
N LEU A 193 -4.50 6.63 -13.82
CA LEU A 193 -4.09 6.56 -12.42
C LEU A 193 -5.29 6.43 -11.47
N LYS A 194 -6.32 7.28 -11.65
CA LYS A 194 -7.54 7.24 -10.84
C LYS A 194 -8.23 5.88 -10.88
N ASP A 195 -8.31 5.26 -12.04
CA ASP A 195 -8.96 3.97 -12.24
C ASP A 195 -8.23 2.81 -11.55
N THR A 196 -6.97 3.00 -11.15
CA THR A 196 -6.20 1.98 -10.39
C THR A 196 -6.55 1.92 -8.91
N TYR A 197 -7.20 2.95 -8.34
CA TYR A 197 -7.51 3.00 -6.92
C TYR A 197 -8.61 2.01 -6.54
N LYS A 198 -8.36 1.21 -5.49
CA LYS A 198 -9.31 0.24 -4.95
C LYS A 198 -9.31 0.24 -3.44
N GLU A 199 -10.50 0.04 -2.88
CA GLU A 199 -10.74 -0.24 -1.46
C GLU A 199 -11.47 -1.58 -1.38
N GLU A 200 -10.98 -2.48 -0.54
CA GLU A 200 -11.54 -3.82 -0.37
C GLU A 200 -11.58 -4.18 1.11
N GLU A 201 -12.70 -4.71 1.59
CA GLU A 201 -12.76 -5.27 2.95
C GLU A 201 -12.05 -6.62 2.98
N VAL A 202 -11.02 -6.73 3.81
CA VAL A 202 -10.24 -7.95 4.00
C VAL A 202 -10.59 -8.55 5.37
N GLU A 203 -10.98 -9.81 5.37
CA GLU A 203 -11.16 -10.58 6.61
C GLU A 203 -9.80 -10.97 7.19
N ILE A 204 -9.67 -10.89 8.50
CA ILE A 204 -8.52 -11.42 9.22
C ILE A 204 -8.74 -12.93 9.33
N ASP A 205 -7.86 -13.72 8.71
CA ASP A 205 -7.94 -15.19 8.59
C ASP A 205 -7.79 -15.96 9.93
N LYS A 206 -8.09 -15.32 11.07
CA LYS A 206 -7.97 -15.90 12.41
C LYS A 206 -9.12 -15.47 13.31
N GLU A 207 -9.62 -16.42 14.10
CA GLU A 207 -10.53 -16.15 15.20
C GLU A 207 -9.82 -15.36 16.31
N ILE A 208 -10.43 -14.25 16.70
CA ILE A 208 -9.91 -13.31 17.69
C ILE A 208 -10.64 -13.57 19.01
N PRO A 209 -9.94 -13.91 20.11
CA PRO A 209 -10.58 -14.07 21.40
C PRO A 209 -11.00 -12.69 21.95
N VAL A 210 -12.24 -12.61 22.42
CA VAL A 210 -12.78 -11.44 23.13
C VAL A 210 -13.03 -11.86 24.58
N TYR A 211 -12.14 -11.44 25.47
CA TYR A 211 -12.17 -11.84 26.88
C TYR A 211 -13.28 -11.15 27.69
N ALA A 212 -13.68 -11.79 28.78
CA ALA A 212 -14.70 -11.25 29.68
C ALA A 212 -14.23 -9.93 30.31
N HIS A 213 -15.16 -8.97 30.40
CA HIS A 213 -14.91 -7.60 30.90
C HIS A 213 -13.73 -6.88 30.22
N SER A 214 -13.50 -7.16 28.93
CA SER A 214 -12.37 -6.62 28.19
C SER A 214 -12.77 -5.93 26.89
N ARG A 215 -11.90 -5.04 26.43
CA ARG A 215 -11.90 -4.47 25.09
C ARG A 215 -10.88 -5.21 24.23
N THR A 216 -11.30 -5.57 23.02
CA THR A 216 -10.40 -6.05 21.96
C THR A 216 -10.25 -4.96 20.91
N ILE A 217 -9.03 -4.65 20.49
CA ILE A 217 -8.69 -3.57 19.55
C ILE A 217 -7.91 -4.15 18.37
N ILE A 218 -8.31 -3.79 17.16
CA ILE A 218 -7.58 -4.06 15.92
C ILE A 218 -7.04 -2.75 15.39
N ASN A 219 -5.73 -2.69 15.18
CA ASN A 219 -5.06 -1.52 14.62
C ASN A 219 -4.71 -1.74 13.15
N VAL A 220 -4.91 -0.73 12.32
CA VAL A 220 -4.52 -0.71 10.91
C VAL A 220 -3.76 0.57 10.63
N ALA A 221 -2.58 0.45 10.03
CA ALA A 221 -1.77 1.58 9.60
C ALA A 221 -1.84 1.71 8.07
N TYR A 222 -2.17 2.90 7.59
CA TYR A 222 -2.06 3.27 6.18
C TYR A 222 -0.83 4.14 6.00
N THR A 223 0.17 3.62 5.30
CA THR A 223 1.27 4.45 4.80
C THR A 223 0.80 5.11 3.52
N VAL A 224 0.76 6.44 3.54
CA VAL A 224 0.32 7.26 2.43
C VAL A 224 1.53 7.97 1.84
N VAL A 225 1.89 7.61 0.62
CA VAL A 225 2.93 8.30 -0.16
C VAL A 225 2.24 9.28 -1.09
N THR A 226 2.43 10.58 -0.86
CA THR A 226 1.93 11.62 -1.77
C THR A 226 3.02 11.99 -2.76
N THR A 227 2.73 11.83 -4.05
CA THR A 227 3.66 12.07 -5.16
C THR A 227 3.13 13.22 -6.03
N ASP A 228 4.01 14.13 -6.45
CA ASP A 228 3.68 15.18 -7.42
C ASP A 228 4.08 14.71 -8.83
N TYR A 229 3.08 14.39 -9.65
CA TYR A 229 3.28 14.01 -11.03
C TYR A 229 3.26 15.25 -11.92
N LYS A 230 4.30 15.40 -12.75
CA LYS A 230 4.44 16.48 -13.73
C LYS A 230 4.44 15.89 -15.14
N ILE A 231 3.63 16.45 -16.01
CA ILE A 231 3.63 16.11 -17.44
C ILE A 231 4.40 17.19 -18.16
N VAL A 232 5.49 16.81 -18.82
CA VAL A 232 6.40 17.75 -19.48
C VAL A 232 6.44 17.53 -20.97
N LYS A 233 6.47 18.61 -21.73
CA LYS A 233 6.81 18.58 -23.15
C LYS A 233 8.31 18.67 -23.29
N LYS A 234 8.90 17.78 -24.08
CA LYS A 234 10.32 17.87 -24.40
C LYS A 234 10.61 19.11 -25.24
N ALA A 235 11.79 19.67 -25.02
CA ALA A 235 12.35 20.67 -25.91
C ALA A 235 12.39 20.15 -27.36
N ASP A 236 11.85 20.92 -28.30
CA ASP A 236 12.08 20.69 -29.72
C ASP A 236 13.57 20.92 -29.97
N ALA A 237 14.27 19.88 -30.44
CA ALA A 237 15.70 19.92 -30.73
C ALA A 237 16.10 21.02 -31.74
N ASN A 238 15.14 21.55 -32.50
CA ASN A 238 15.32 22.63 -33.47
C ASN A 238 15.05 24.03 -32.89
N THR A 239 14.63 24.13 -31.62
CA THR A 239 14.37 25.40 -30.94
C THR A 239 15.21 25.52 -29.67
N LYS A 240 15.49 26.74 -29.21
CA LYS A 240 16.15 26.99 -27.91
C LYS A 240 15.18 26.86 -26.72
N ALA A 241 13.96 26.37 -26.93
CA ALA A 241 12.96 26.24 -25.87
C ALA A 241 13.39 25.13 -24.89
N GLY A 242 13.28 25.40 -23.59
CA GLY A 242 13.49 24.38 -22.56
C GLY A 242 12.32 23.41 -22.45
N GLU A 243 12.41 22.45 -21.53
CA GLU A 243 11.26 21.61 -21.16
C GLU A 243 10.13 22.49 -20.60
N GLU A 244 8.90 22.20 -20.99
CA GLU A 244 7.70 22.92 -20.57
C GLU A 244 6.82 22.03 -19.70
N ILE A 245 6.40 22.50 -18.52
CA ILE A 245 5.48 21.77 -17.64
C ILE A 245 4.05 22.01 -18.11
N LEU A 246 3.47 21.00 -18.76
CA LEU A 246 2.11 21.03 -19.30
C LEU A 246 1.04 20.85 -18.22
N ALA A 247 1.31 20.02 -17.22
CA ALA A 247 0.39 19.78 -16.11
C ALA A 247 1.09 19.26 -14.86
N SER A 248 0.44 19.41 -13.71
CA SER A 248 0.84 18.77 -12.46
C SER A 248 -0.36 18.30 -11.66
N MET A 249 -0.22 17.23 -10.89
CA MET A 249 -1.22 16.79 -9.91
C MET A 249 -0.59 15.94 -8.82
N LYS A 250 -1.07 16.13 -7.58
CA LYS A 250 -0.70 15.27 -6.45
C LYS A 250 -1.53 13.99 -6.45
N VAL A 251 -0.89 12.88 -6.14
CA VAL A 251 -1.50 11.55 -6.11
C VAL A 251 -1.04 10.82 -4.85
N LYS A 252 -1.97 10.19 -4.14
CA LYS A 252 -1.70 9.34 -2.98
C LYS A 252 -1.61 7.88 -3.40
N ASN A 253 -0.51 7.22 -3.06
CA ASN A 253 -0.37 5.76 -3.12
C ASN A 253 -0.40 5.19 -1.70
N PHE A 254 -0.97 4.00 -1.54
CA PHE A 254 -1.23 3.40 -0.24
C PHE A 254 -0.46 2.10 -0.07
N ALA A 255 0.13 1.95 1.10
CA ALA A 255 0.46 0.65 1.66
C ALA A 255 -0.35 0.44 2.94
N THR A 256 -1.14 -0.63 2.97
CA THR A 256 -1.95 -0.98 4.13
C THR A 256 -1.19 -2.00 4.96
N ALA A 257 -1.10 -1.76 6.27
CA ALA A 257 -0.54 -2.71 7.21
C ALA A 257 -1.49 -3.01 8.37
N LEU A 258 -1.75 -4.30 8.62
CA LEU A 258 -2.43 -4.74 9.83
C LEU A 258 -1.43 -4.66 10.99
N GLY A 259 -1.75 -3.85 12.00
CA GLY A 259 -0.97 -3.70 13.22
C GLY A 259 -1.35 -4.74 14.28
N ASP A 260 -1.03 -4.44 15.54
CA ASP A 260 -1.28 -5.38 16.63
C ASP A 260 -2.78 -5.52 16.92
N ILE A 261 -3.19 -6.77 17.15
CA ILE A 261 -4.50 -7.09 17.73
C ILE A 261 -4.31 -7.17 19.25
N LEU A 262 -4.82 -6.16 19.95
CA LEU A 262 -4.72 -6.06 21.40
C LEU A 262 -5.96 -6.67 22.02
N VAL A 263 -5.78 -7.75 22.75
CA VAL A 263 -6.84 -8.41 23.53
C VAL A 263 -6.71 -8.01 25.00
N ASP A 264 -7.76 -8.25 25.78
CA ASP A 264 -7.74 -8.06 27.24
C ASP A 264 -7.52 -6.61 27.72
N GLN A 265 -7.91 -5.62 26.91
CA GLN A 265 -7.73 -4.22 27.29
C GLN A 265 -8.82 -3.77 28.27
N GLN A 266 -8.48 -2.85 29.19
CA GLN A 266 -9.47 -2.28 30.11
C GLN A 266 -10.54 -1.52 29.32
N ILE A 267 -11.82 -1.81 29.58
CA ILE A 267 -12.93 -1.01 29.07
C ILE A 267 -12.99 0.30 29.88
N PRO A 268 -12.85 1.49 29.24
CA PRO A 268 -12.89 2.76 29.95
C PRO A 268 -14.23 2.97 30.69
N GLY A 269 -14.17 3.25 31.99
CA GLY A 269 -15.34 3.46 32.83
C GLY A 269 -16.07 2.18 33.27
N HIS A 270 -15.56 1.00 32.92
CA HIS A 270 -16.07 -0.29 33.40
C HIS A 270 -15.43 -0.66 34.73
N ASN A 271 -16.24 -1.10 35.69
CA ASN A 271 -15.79 -1.35 37.07
C ASN A 271 -15.23 -2.77 37.30
N HIS A 272 -15.03 -3.55 36.23
CA HIS A 272 -14.35 -4.84 36.27
C HIS A 272 -13.06 -4.76 35.47
N ALA A 273 -12.00 -5.36 36.01
CA ALA A 273 -10.78 -5.60 35.26
C ALA A 273 -11.01 -6.73 34.25
N PRO A 274 -10.26 -6.75 33.13
CA PRO A 274 -10.26 -7.86 32.20
C PRO A 274 -10.01 -9.18 32.95
N ALA A 275 -10.88 -10.17 32.70
CA ALA A 275 -10.94 -11.40 33.49
C ALA A 275 -10.48 -12.63 32.69
N GLY A 276 -9.86 -12.43 31.52
CA GLY A 276 -9.52 -13.50 30.60
C GLY A 276 -10.74 -14.36 30.26
N HIS A 277 -10.74 -15.61 30.75
CA HIS A 277 -11.79 -16.59 30.44
C HIS A 277 -13.07 -16.47 31.30
N GLY A 278 -13.09 -15.63 32.34
CA GLY A 278 -14.29 -15.42 33.17
C GLY A 278 -14.87 -16.72 33.77
N HIS A 279 -16.21 -16.84 33.79
CA HIS A 279 -16.94 -17.89 34.52
C HIS A 279 -17.32 -19.17 33.72
N GLY A 280 -16.90 -19.38 32.46
CA GLY A 280 -17.22 -20.66 31.77
C GLY A 280 -16.89 -20.81 30.28
N HIS A 281 -16.77 -22.09 29.85
CA HIS A 281 -16.32 -22.60 28.53
C HIS A 281 -17.11 -22.05 27.32
N GLY A 282 -16.39 -21.48 26.34
CA GLY A 282 -16.94 -21.07 25.05
C GLY A 282 -17.24 -22.28 24.15
N HIS A 283 -18.42 -22.88 24.29
CA HIS A 283 -19.02 -23.65 23.19
C HIS A 283 -19.91 -22.71 22.38
N GLY A 284 -19.61 -22.64 21.08
CA GLY A 284 -20.19 -21.72 20.10
C GLY A 284 -21.69 -21.51 20.28
N GLY A 285 -22.04 -20.27 20.61
CA GLY A 285 -23.38 -19.74 20.44
C GLY A 285 -23.30 -18.71 19.33
N ASP A 286 -23.98 -19.01 18.23
CA ASP A 286 -24.30 -18.16 17.08
C ASP A 286 -23.83 -16.70 17.21
N ASN A 287 -22.70 -16.39 16.57
CA ASN A 287 -22.20 -15.02 16.49
C ASN A 287 -23.20 -14.19 15.65
N ALA A 288 -24.13 -13.54 16.33
CA ALA A 288 -25.07 -12.57 15.75
C ALA A 288 -24.44 -11.17 15.59
N GLY A 289 -23.14 -11.00 15.89
CA GLY A 289 -22.41 -9.74 15.84
C GLY A 289 -21.45 -9.69 14.66
N GLY A 290 -21.52 -8.63 13.85
CA GLY A 290 -20.86 -8.48 12.55
C GLY A 290 -19.33 -8.31 12.57
N GLY A 291 -18.63 -8.91 13.53
CA GLY A 291 -17.19 -8.82 13.71
C GLY A 291 -16.68 -7.41 14.05
N ILE A 292 -15.39 -7.31 14.38
CA ILE A 292 -14.71 -6.02 14.54
C ILE A 292 -14.41 -5.47 13.15
N VAL A 293 -14.90 -4.27 12.83
CA VAL A 293 -14.61 -3.60 11.56
C VAL A 293 -13.74 -2.36 11.82
N VAL A 294 -12.58 -2.31 11.17
CA VAL A 294 -11.74 -1.11 11.13
C VAL A 294 -12.11 -0.29 9.89
N ALA A 295 -12.89 0.78 10.09
CA ALA A 295 -13.33 1.70 9.03
C ALA A 295 -12.30 2.82 8.76
N ASP A 296 -12.48 3.53 7.65
CA ASP A 296 -11.71 4.74 7.30
C ASP A 296 -12.05 5.95 8.17
#